data_AF-A0A923BXR7-F1
#
_entry.id   AF-A0A923BXR7-F1
#
_cell.length_a   1.000
_cell.length_b   1.000
_cell.length_c   1.000
_cell.angle_alpha   90.00
_cell.angle_beta   90.00
_cell.angle_gamma   90.00
#
_symmetry.space_group_name_H-M   'P 1'
#
loop_
_entity.id
_entity.type
_entity.pdbx_description
1 polymer ?
#
loop_
_entity_poly.entity_id
_entity_poly.type
_entity_poly.pdbx_seq_one_letter_code
_entity_poly.pdbx_strand_id
1 'polypeptide(L)'
;AAGITGAGFITLAATLSVVPAVPVAGMALILGIDRFMSECRAVTNFIGNAVATIVVARWEGELDQEQLQAALSGKLPDLLDEPLLTPAE
;
A
#
# COMPACT_ATOMS: atom_id res chain seq x y z
N ALA A 1 -3.98 10.69 -2.16
CA ALA A 1 -3.68 11.09 -0.78
C ALA A 1 -2.33 10.48 -0.39
N ALA A 2 -1.30 11.30 -0.18
CA ALA A 2 -0.06 10.82 0.44
C ALA A 2 -0.42 10.19 1.80
N GLY A 3 0.07 8.98 2.07
CA GLY A 3 -0.39 8.12 3.16
C GLY A 3 0.03 8.61 4.54
N ILE A 4 -0.61 9.66 5.04
CA ILE A 4 -0.55 10.06 6.45
C ILE A 4 -1.64 9.32 7.25
N THR A 5 -1.25 8.71 8.37
CA THR A 5 -2.16 8.01 9.28
C THR A 5 -3.26 8.97 9.76
N GLY A 6 -4.53 8.56 9.68
CA GLY A 6 -5.68 9.36 10.14
C GLY A 6 -6.30 10.33 9.11
N ALA A 7 -5.73 10.50 7.91
CA ALA A 7 -6.34 11.36 6.88
C ALA A 7 -7.71 10.86 6.39
N GLY A 8 -7.97 9.55 6.50
CA GLY A 8 -9.27 8.94 6.20
C GLY A 8 -10.35 9.45 7.13
N PHE A 9 -10.13 9.39 8.44
CA PHE A 9 -11.06 9.93 9.44
C PHE A 9 -11.27 11.43 9.30
N ILE A 10 -10.23 12.23 9.06
CA ILE A 10 -10.38 13.68 8.91
C ILE A 10 -11.28 14.01 7.71
N THR A 11 -11.10 13.29 6.59
CA THR A 11 -11.94 13.46 5.41
C THR A 11 -13.39 13.05 5.69
N LEU A 12 -13.58 11.92 6.39
CA LEU A 12 -14.89 11.42 6.82
C LEU A 12 -15.59 12.39 7.77
N ALA A 13 -14.88 12.94 8.76
CA ALA A 13 -15.41 13.92 9.71
C ALA A 13 -15.79 15.23 9.00
N ALA A 14 -14.98 15.67 8.03
CA ALA A 14 -15.28 16.84 7.22
C ALA A 14 -16.56 16.64 6.38
N THR A 15 -16.76 15.47 5.77
CA THR A 15 -17.97 15.18 4.98
C THR A 15 -19.18 14.84 5.84
N LEU A 16 -19.00 14.30 7.05
CA LEU A 16 -20.11 14.04 7.99
C LEU A 16 -20.60 15.30 8.68
N SER A 17 -19.79 16.37 8.75
CA SER A 17 -20.21 17.66 9.30
C SER A 17 -21.39 18.29 8.54
N VAL A 18 -21.59 17.93 7.27
CA VAL A 18 -22.71 18.40 6.44
C VAL A 18 -23.95 17.48 6.51
N VAL A 19 -23.87 16.35 7.24
CA VAL A 19 -24.99 15.41 7.42
C VAL A 19 -25.67 15.70 8.77
N PRO A 20 -26.91 16.22 8.80
CA PRO A 20 -27.54 16.76 10.01
C PRO A 20 -27.82 15.75 11.14
N ALA A 21 -27.71 14.44 10.86
CA ALA A 21 -28.25 13.39 11.71
C ALA A 21 -27.20 12.53 12.43
N VAL A 22 -25.89 12.81 12.26
CA VAL A 22 -24.85 11.93 12.82
C VAL A 22 -24.45 12.35 14.23
N PRO A 23 -24.68 11.52 15.26
CA PRO A 23 -24.32 11.86 16.63
C PRO A 23 -22.80 11.89 16.82
N VAL A 24 -22.31 12.89 17.56
CA VAL A 24 -20.88 13.03 17.90
C VAL A 24 -20.32 11.80 18.62
N ALA A 25 -21.16 11.13 19.43
CA ALA A 25 -20.81 9.87 20.08
C ALA A 25 -20.47 8.75 19.08
N GLY A 26 -21.14 8.71 17.93
CA GLY A 26 -20.84 7.75 16.85
C GLY A 26 -19.49 8.02 16.18
N MET A 27 -19.12 9.30 16.03
CA MET A 27 -17.80 9.67 15.49
C MET A 27 -16.66 9.27 16.43
N ALA A 28 -16.85 9.42 17.75
CA ALA A 28 -15.86 9.00 18.74
C ALA A 28 -15.62 7.48 18.74
N LEU A 29 -16.67 6.67 18.52
CA LEU A 29 -16.54 5.21 18.37
C LEU A 29 -15.71 4.83 17.13
N ILE A 30 -15.93 5.51 16.01
CA ILE A 30 -15.20 5.25 14.75
C ILE A 30 -13.73 5.67 14.86
N LEU A 31 -13.42 6.71 15.64
CA LEU A 31 -12.07 7.23 15.85
C LEU A 31 -11.10 6.17 16.42
N GLY A 32 -11.59 5.29 17.29
CA GLY A 32 -10.80 4.18 17.83
C GLY A 32 -10.45 3.11 16.78
N ILE A 33 -11.37 2.85 15.84
CA ILE A 33 -11.20 1.86 14.78
C ILE A 33 -10.44 2.44 13.58
N ASP A 34 -10.50 3.75 13.34
CA ASP A 34 -9.85 4.38 12.20
C ASP A 34 -8.33 4.14 12.16
N ARG A 35 -7.66 4.13 13.31
CA ARG A 35 -6.23 3.85 13.35
C ARG A 35 -5.90 2.44 12.83
N PHE A 36 -6.64 1.43 13.31
CA PHE A 36 -6.51 0.05 12.83
C PHE A 36 -6.86 -0.06 11.34
N MET A 37 -7.98 0.55 10.93
CA MET A 37 -8.41 0.56 9.53
C MET A 37 -7.42 1.27 8.61
N SER A 38 -6.76 2.33 9.10
CA SER A 38 -5.72 3.05 8.37
C SER A 38 -4.49 2.15 8.14
N GLU A 39 -4.09 1.36 9.13
CA GLU A 39 -3.00 0.39 9.01
C GLU A 39 -3.37 -0.73 8.02
N CYS A 40 -4.57 -1.32 8.14
CA CYS A 40 -5.05 -2.31 7.16
C CYS A 40 -5.04 -1.75 5.74
N ARG A 41 -5.51 -0.50 5.54
CA ARG A 41 -5.52 0.16 4.24
C ARG A 41 -4.10 0.39 3.70
N ALA A 42 -3.14 0.71 4.57
CA ALA A 42 -1.75 0.85 4.18
C ALA A 42 -1.18 -0.49 3.68
N VAL A 43 -1.45 -1.59 4.40
CA VAL A 43 -1.01 -2.94 4.01
C VAL A 43 -1.63 -3.35 2.68
N THR A 44 -2.93 -3.14 2.46
CA THR A 44 -3.58 -3.51 1.18
C THR A 44 -3.05 -2.68 0.01
N ASN A 45 -2.79 -1.38 0.22
CA ASN A 45 -2.20 -0.53 -0.81
C ASN A 45 -0.77 -0.96 -1.14
N PHE A 46 0.02 -1.33 -0.14
CA PHE A 46 1.37 -1.83 -0.33
C PHE A 46 1.37 -3.14 -1.14
N ILE A 47 0.54 -4.11 -0.75
CA ILE A 47 0.38 -5.38 -1.47
C ILE A 47 -0.07 -5.12 -2.92
N GLY A 48 -1.07 -4.25 -3.11
CA GLY A 48 -1.58 -3.90 -4.43
C GLY A 48 -0.49 -3.32 -5.34
N ASN A 49 0.30 -2.38 -4.83
CA ASN A 49 1.42 -1.81 -5.57
C ASN A 49 2.50 -2.86 -5.88
N ALA A 50 2.88 -3.70 -4.90
CA ALA A 50 3.89 -4.73 -5.10
C ALA A 50 3.47 -5.76 -6.16
N VAL A 51 2.22 -6.23 -6.10
CA VAL A 51 1.66 -7.15 -7.10
C VAL A 51 1.55 -6.47 -8.46
N ALA A 52 1.10 -5.22 -8.52
CA ALA A 52 1.00 -4.45 -9.77
C ALA A 52 2.36 -4.33 -10.46
N THR A 53 3.43 -4.06 -9.70
CA THR A 53 4.80 -4.00 -10.25
C THR A 53 5.19 -5.32 -10.92
N ILE A 54 4.93 -6.46 -10.27
CA ILE A 54 5.25 -7.79 -10.84
C ILE A 54 4.40 -8.06 -12.11
N VAL A 55 3.11 -7.73 -12.07
CA VAL A 55 2.20 -7.94 -13.20
C VAL A 55 2.61 -7.09 -14.41
N VAL A 56 2.90 -5.81 -14.19
CA VAL A 56 3.33 -4.88 -15.26
C VAL A 56 4.67 -5.33 -15.83
N ALA A 57 5.67 -5.64 -14.99
CA ALA A 57 6.96 -6.15 -15.47
C ALA A 57 6.81 -7.42 -16.33
N ARG A 58 5.87 -8.30 -15.97
CA ARG A 58 5.59 -9.50 -16.77
C ARG A 58 4.96 -9.17 -18.13
N TRP A 59 4.06 -8.18 -18.18
CA TRP A 59 3.44 -7.75 -19.44
C TRP A 59 4.40 -7.05 -20.37
N GLU A 60 5.34 -6.28 -19.83
CA GLU A 60 6.40 -5.63 -20.60
C GLU A 60 7.52 -6.59 -21.03
N GLY A 61 7.55 -7.82 -20.49
CA GLY A 61 8.60 -8.81 -20.78
C GLY A 61 9.90 -8.60 -19.98
N GLU A 62 9.92 -7.62 -19.07
CA GLU A 62 11.06 -7.23 -18.23
C GLU A 62 11.15 -7.97 -16.90
N LEU A 63 10.27 -8.96 -16.67
CA LEU A 63 10.27 -9.74 -15.43
C LEU A 63 11.28 -10.89 -15.48
N ASP A 64 12.35 -10.77 -14.69
CA ASP A 64 13.24 -11.89 -14.38
C ASP A 64 12.51 -12.94 -13.52
N GLN A 65 12.14 -14.05 -14.16
CA GLN A 65 11.42 -15.14 -13.52
C GLN A 65 12.31 -15.98 -12.58
N GLU A 66 13.61 -16.07 -12.84
CA GLU A 66 14.52 -16.83 -11.99
C GLU A 66 14.75 -16.07 -10.68
N GLN A 67 15.01 -14.76 -10.78
CA GLN A 67 15.15 -13.89 -9.61
C GLN A 67 13.86 -13.83 -8.78
N LEU A 68 12.69 -13.73 -9.43
CA LEU A 68 11.41 -13.76 -8.73
C LEU A 68 11.21 -15.08 -7.96
N GLN A 69 11.50 -16.23 -8.58
CA GLN A 69 11.38 -17.53 -7.92
C GLN A 69 12.38 -17.69 -6.76
N ALA A 70 13.61 -17.20 -6.91
CA ALA A 70 14.60 -17.17 -5.84
C ALA A 70 14.10 -16.32 -4.65
N ALA A 71 13.53 -15.14 -4.92
CA ALA A 71 12.95 -14.26 -3.91
C ALA A 71 11.79 -14.91 -3.16
N LEU A 72 10.83 -15.50 -3.88
CA LEU A 72 9.65 -16.13 -3.30
C LEU A 72 9.98 -17.43 -2.54
N SER A 73 11.07 -18.12 -2.89
CA SER A 73 11.55 -19.30 -2.18
C SER A 73 12.48 -19.00 -1.01
N GLY A 74 12.76 -17.71 -0.73
CA GLY A 74 13.66 -17.27 0.34
C GLY A 74 15.14 -17.58 0.07
N LYS A 75 15.51 -17.82 -1.20
CA LYS A 75 16.86 -18.17 -1.66
C LYS A 75 17.47 -17.04 -2.48
N LEU A 76 17.22 -15.79 -2.09
CA LEU A 76 17.83 -14.66 -2.79
C LEU A 76 19.36 -14.80 -2.66
N PRO A 77 20.12 -14.75 -3.77
CA PRO A 77 21.55 -14.51 -3.67
C PRO A 77 21.78 -13.16 -2.97
N ASP A 78 22.95 -12.92 -2.38
CA ASP A 78 23.35 -11.59 -1.86
C ASP A 78 23.47 -10.60 -3.03
N LEU A 79 22.33 -10.16 -3.57
CA LEU A 79 22.20 -9.33 -4.77
C LEU A 79 22.20 -7.83 -4.44
N LEU A 80 22.43 -7.45 -3.19
CA LEU A 80 22.50 -6.04 -2.79
C LEU A 80 23.87 -5.39 -3.09
N ASP A 81 24.85 -6.18 -3.54
CA ASP A 81 26.19 -5.68 -3.88
C ASP A 81 26.35 -5.33 -5.39
N GLU A 82 25.40 -5.72 -6.25
CA GLU A 82 25.39 -5.26 -7.65
C GLU A 82 24.33 -4.17 -7.88
N PRO A 83 24.68 -3.07 -8.58
CA PRO A 83 23.76 -1.98 -8.81
C PRO A 83 22.62 -2.45 -9.73
N LEU A 84 21.40 -2.46 -9.19
CA LEU A 84 20.19 -2.64 -9.98
C LEU A 84 20.10 -1.51 -11.01
N LEU A 85 20.09 -1.91 -12.29
CA LEU A 85 19.92 -1.07 -13.49
C LEU A 85 21.20 -0.36 -13.97
N THR A 86 21.97 -1.01 -14.85
CA THR A 86 22.59 -0.27 -15.95
C THR A 86 21.48 0.11 -16.94
N PRO A 87 21.27 1.40 -17.25
CA PRO A 87 20.27 1.80 -18.25
C PRO A 87 20.56 1.10 -19.57
N ALA A 88 19.54 0.50 -20.20
CA ALA A 88 19.63 0.10 -21.58
C ALA A 88 19.79 1.37 -22.43
N GLU A 89 20.88 1.45 -23.21
CA GLU A 89 21.07 2.44 -24.27
C GLU A 89 20.05 2.27 -25.40
#